data_AF-A0A9E6WIJ1-F1
#
_entry.id   AF-A0A9E6WIJ1-F1
#
_cell.length_a   1.000
_cell.length_b   1.000
_cell.length_c   1.000
_cell.angle_alpha   90.00
_cell.angle_beta   90.00
_cell.angle_gamma   90.00
#
_symmetry.space_group_name_H-M   'P 1'
#
loop_
_entity.id
_entity.type
_entity.pdbx_description
1 polymer ?
#
loop_
_entity_poly.entity_id
_entity_poly.type
_entity_poly.pdbx_seq_one_letter_code
_entity_poly.pdbx_strand_id
1 'polypeptide(L)' 'MSDDLIKLYSQKILALAASMPHAARLADPDGTARKRSPLCGSTVTVDV' A
#
# COMPACT_ATOMS: atom_id res chain seq x y z
N MET A 1 -0.37 26.92 6.10
CA MET A 1 -0.37 25.45 6.00
C MET A 1 -0.40 25.12 4.52
N SER A 2 0.65 24.48 3.99
CA SER A 2 0.87 24.35 2.55
C SER A 2 -0.24 23.54 1.86
N ASP A 3 -0.84 24.11 0.81
CA ASP A 3 -1.90 23.50 -0.01
C ASP A 3 -1.50 22.11 -0.56
N ASP A 4 -0.19 21.86 -0.69
CA ASP A 4 0.37 20.58 -1.15
C ASP A 4 0.16 19.42 -0.17
N LEU A 5 0.17 19.69 1.14
CA LEU A 5 -0.09 18.67 2.16
C LEU A 5 -1.55 18.20 2.11
N ILE A 6 -2.48 19.12 1.80
CA ILE A 6 -3.91 18.83 1.65
C ILE A 6 -4.16 17.94 0.43
N LYS A 7 -3.42 18.16 -0.67
CA LYS A 7 -3.49 17.30 -1.87
C LYS A 7 -2.94 15.91 -1.59
N LEU A 8 -1.77 15.82 -0.93
CA LEU A 8 -1.11 14.54 -0.63
C LEU A 8 -1.90 13.70 0.39
N TYR A 9 -2.42 14.31 1.45
CA TYR A 9 -3.29 13.65 2.44
C TYR A 9 -4.75 13.97 2.22
N SER A 10 -5.16 14.00 0.95
CA SER A 10 -6.57 14.12 0.61
C SER A 10 -7.36 12.98 1.24
N GLN A 11 -8.64 13.24 1.54
CA GLN A 11 -9.55 12.26 2.14
C GLN A 11 -9.58 10.94 1.36
N LYS A 12 -9.43 10.99 0.04
CA LYS A 12 -9.40 9.81 -0.83
C LYS A 12 -8.19 8.91 -0.56
N ILE A 13 -6.99 9.48 -0.45
CA ILE A 13 -5.76 8.71 -0.18
C ILE A 13 -5.83 8.10 1.22
N LEU A 14 -6.29 8.89 2.19
CA LEU A 14 -6.48 8.41 3.56
C LEU A 14 -7.51 7.28 3.65
N ALA A 15 -8.61 7.37 2.91
CA ALA A 15 -9.63 6.31 2.86
C ALA A 15 -9.05 5.00 2.31
N LEU A 16 -8.29 5.05 1.21
CA LEU A 16 -7.66 3.85 0.63
C LEU A 16 -6.61 3.22 1.57
N ALA A 17 -5.86 4.04 2.30
CA ALA A 17 -4.90 3.54 3.29
C ALA A 17 -5.60 2.92 4.51
N ALA A 18 -6.73 3.49 4.94
CA ALA A 18 -7.51 2.98 6.08
C ALA A 18 -8.24 1.67 5.75
N SER A 19 -8.71 1.48 4.52
CA SER A 19 -9.38 0.27 4.07
C SER A 19 -8.69 -0.32 2.85
N MET A 20 -7.73 -1.21 3.09
CA MET A 20 -7.03 -1.96 2.04
C MET A 20 -7.76 -3.26 1.71
N PRO A 21 -8.41 -3.37 0.53
CA PRO A 21 -8.92 -4.66 0.07
C PRO A 21 -7.74 -5.60 -0.19
N HIS A 22 -7.88 -6.88 0.16
CA HIS A 22 -6.85 -7.92 0.01
C HIS A 22 -5.62 -7.77 0.91
N ALA A 23 -5.79 -7.25 2.12
CA ALA A 23 -4.70 -7.20 3.12
C ALA A 23 -4.27 -8.57 3.69
N ALA A 24 -4.95 -9.66 3.30
CA ALA A 24 -4.63 -11.03 3.70
C ALA A 24 -3.89 -11.78 2.58
N ARG A 25 -3.11 -12.79 2.97
CA ARG A 25 -2.41 -13.70 2.04
C ARG A 25 -3.41 -14.66 1.39
N LEU A 26 -3.15 -15.09 0.15
CA LEU A 26 -3.89 -16.20 -0.44
C LEU A 26 -3.47 -17.52 0.22
N ALA A 27 -4.41 -18.47 0.34
CA ALA A 27 -4.13 -19.76 0.96
C ALA A 27 -3.26 -20.66 0.07
N ASP A 28 -3.47 -20.59 -1.25
CA ASP A 28 -2.75 -21.37 -2.26
C ASP A 28 -2.46 -20.47 -3.48
N PRO A 29 -1.43 -19.61 -3.40
CA PRO A 29 -1.06 -18.73 -4.51
C PRO A 29 -0.28 -19.47 -5.57
N ASP A 30 -0.59 -19.19 -6.83
CA ASP A 30 0.19 -19.65 -7.99
C ASP A 30 1.58 -18.99 -8.02
N GLY A 31 1.70 -17.79 -7.45
CA GLY A 31 2.98 -17.10 -7.32
C GLY A 31 3.02 -16.05 -6.20
N THR A 32 4.21 -15.86 -5.63
CA THR A 32 4.47 -14.81 -4.62
C THR A 32 5.67 -13.98 -5.01
N ALA A 33 5.53 -12.65 -4.94
CA ALA A 33 6.63 -11.71 -5.09
C ALA A 33 6.72 -10.77 -3.87
N ARG A 34 7.95 -10.50 -3.40
CA ARG A 34 8.22 -9.55 -2.31
C ARG A 34 9.24 -8.52 -2.76
N LYS A 35 9.00 -7.24 -2.44
CA LYS A 35 9.94 -6.16 -2.75
C LYS A 35 9.99 -5.12 -1.64
N ARG A 36 11.20 -4.58 -1.40
CA ARG A 36 11.46 -3.47 -0.46
C ARG A 36 11.95 -2.25 -1.24
N SER A 37 11.43 -1.07 -0.92
CA SER A 37 11.97 0.20 -1.39
C SER A 37 13.20 0.61 -0.57
N PRO A 38 14.37 0.85 -1.19
CA PRO A 38 15.57 1.22 -0.47
C PRO A 38 15.49 2.62 0.14
N LEU A 39 14.73 3.53 -0.46
CA LEU A 39 14.67 4.95 -0.07
C LEU A 39 13.79 5.18 1.16
N CYS A 40 12.66 4.50 1.25
CA CYS A 40 11.68 4.70 2.33
C CYS A 40 11.48 3.48 3.23
N GLY A 41 12.05 2.33 2.88
CA GLY A 41 11.95 1.10 3.67
C GLY A 41 10.63 0.33 3.53
N SER A 42 9.62 0.88 2.83
CA SER A 42 8.35 0.20 2.57
C SER A 42 8.56 -1.17 1.93
N THR A 43 7.84 -2.17 2.42
CA THR A 43 7.90 -3.55 1.92
C THR A 43 6.51 -4.00 1.52
N VAL A 44 6.38 -4.58 0.33
CA VAL A 44 5.13 -5.11 -0.20
C VAL A 44 5.34 -6.56 -0.62
N THR A 45 4.38 -7.41 -0.26
CA THR A 45 4.31 -8.79 -0.75
C THR A 45 2.99 -8.96 -1.48
N VAL A 46 3.04 -9.54 -2.67
CA VAL A 46 1.88 -9.79 -3.54
C VAL A 46 1.80 -11.28 -3.82
N ASP A 47 0.59 -11.80 -3.70
CA ASP A 47 0.20 -13.13 -4.14
C ASP A 47 -0.68 -13.02 -5.37
N VAL A 48 -0.48 -13.95 -6.32
CA VAL A 48 -1.34 -14.15 -7.49
C VAL A 48 -1.76 -15.61 -7.56
#